data_AF-A0AAD6V6D2-F1
#
_entry.id   AF-A0AAD6V6D2-F1
#
_cell.length_a   1.000
_cell.length_b   1.000
_cell.length_c   1.000
_cell.angle_alpha   90.00
_cell.angle_beta   90.00
_cell.angle_gamma   90.00
#
_symmetry.space_group_name_H-M   'P 1'
#
loop_
_entity.id
_entity.type
_entity.pdbx_description
1 polymer ?
#
loop_
_entity_poly.entity_id
_entity_poly.type
_entity_poly.pdbx_seq_one_letter_code
_entity_poly.pdbx_strand_id
1 'polypeptide(L)'
;MSTENKDPTRVAAGLKSALARPNVSDEAKERAEERLKEMNALDEPSDSHASDPTRVAAGLKSALARPDVSDEAKERAEERLKEMALDEPSDTPGHASGESKAKTATSANEGMEADGRDSVRVQAGYKAALSNPRVSEEAKQNAREYLEETTT
;
A
#
# COMPACT_ATOMS: atom_id res chain seq x y z
N MET A 1 -11.47 33.28 -15.58
CA MET A 1 -12.02 32.33 -14.60
C MET A 1 -11.04 31.16 -14.50
N SER A 2 -10.19 31.13 -13.48
CA SER A 2 -9.14 30.11 -13.34
C SER A 2 -9.74 28.80 -12.81
N THR A 3 -9.48 27.69 -13.48
CA THR A 3 -9.93 26.32 -13.12
C THR A 3 -9.02 25.67 -12.06
N GLU A 4 -8.48 26.46 -11.13
CA GLU A 4 -7.28 26.11 -10.36
C GLU A 4 -7.53 25.25 -9.11
N ASN A 5 -8.78 24.80 -8.86
CA ASN A 5 -9.13 24.06 -7.64
C ASN A 5 -10.08 22.88 -7.90
N LYS A 6 -10.04 22.26 -9.08
CA LYS A 6 -10.90 21.12 -9.43
C LYS A 6 -10.03 19.88 -9.59
N ASP A 7 -10.35 18.84 -8.82
CA ASP A 7 -9.68 17.55 -8.93
C ASP A 7 -9.88 17.00 -10.36
N PRO A 8 -8.82 16.80 -11.16
CA PRO A 8 -8.93 16.39 -12.56
C PRO A 8 -9.66 15.04 -12.70
N THR A 9 -9.43 14.12 -11.76
CA THR A 9 -10.13 12.84 -11.67
C THR A 9 -11.64 13.00 -11.50
N ARG A 10 -12.09 13.95 -10.66
CA ARG A 10 -13.51 14.22 -10.44
C ARG A 10 -14.15 14.86 -11.67
N VAL A 11 -13.42 15.76 -12.34
CA VAL A 11 -13.87 16.38 -13.59
C VAL A 11 -14.00 15.35 -14.70
N ALA A 12 -12.99 14.48 -14.88
CA ALA A 12 -13.01 13.40 -15.85
C ALA A 12 -14.18 12.42 -15.59
N ALA A 13 -14.43 12.04 -14.33
CA ALA A 13 -15.57 11.20 -13.97
C ALA A 13 -16.92 11.86 -14.33
N GLY A 14 -17.05 13.18 -14.12
CA GLY A 14 -18.23 13.95 -14.50
C GLY A 14 -18.45 14.01 -16.02
N LEU A 15 -17.39 14.24 -16.79
CA LEU A 15 -17.44 14.25 -18.26
C LEU A 15 -17.80 12.87 -18.81
N LYS A 16 -17.22 11.80 -18.27
CA LYS A 16 -17.55 10.42 -18.64
C LYS A 16 -19.01 10.07 -18.36
N SER A 17 -19.53 10.59 -17.24
CA SER A 17 -20.95 10.45 -16.90
C SER A 17 -21.85 11.21 -17.87
N ALA A 18 -21.43 12.38 -18.37
CA ALA A 18 -22.19 13.12 -19.37
C ALA A 18 -22.29 12.37 -20.71
N LEU A 19 -21.22 11.67 -21.14
CA LEU A 19 -21.23 10.86 -22.35
C LEU A 19 -22.23 9.69 -22.29
N ALA A 20 -22.40 9.09 -21.11
CA ALA A 20 -23.30 7.96 -20.91
C ALA A 20 -24.79 8.35 -20.84
N ARG A 21 -25.12 9.65 -20.76
CA ARG A 21 -26.51 10.09 -20.58
C ARG A 21 -27.23 10.21 -21.93
N PRO A 22 -28.46 9.69 -22.06
CA PRO A 22 -29.22 9.72 -23.31
C PRO A 22 -29.70 11.14 -23.69
N ASN A 23 -29.86 12.03 -22.70
CA ASN A 23 -30.41 13.38 -22.90
C ASN A 23 -29.32 14.46 -23.05
N VAL A 24 -28.13 14.08 -23.52
CA VAL A 24 -27.02 15.01 -23.78
C VAL A 24 -26.88 15.14 -25.30
N SER A 25 -26.78 16.38 -25.79
CA SER A 25 -26.61 16.65 -27.23
C SER A 25 -25.27 16.14 -27.74
N ASP A 26 -25.22 15.83 -29.03
CA ASP A 26 -24.01 15.27 -29.64
C ASP A 26 -22.84 16.27 -29.61
N GLU A 27 -23.10 17.56 -29.81
CA GLU A 27 -22.10 18.63 -29.64
C GLU A 27 -21.55 18.70 -28.20
N ALA A 28 -22.40 18.44 -27.19
CA ALA A 28 -21.96 18.43 -25.80
C ALA A 28 -21.15 17.17 -25.46
N LYS A 29 -21.44 16.03 -26.11
CA LYS A 29 -20.65 14.81 -25.99
C LYS A 29 -19.28 14.99 -26.64
N GLU A 30 -19.23 15.55 -27.85
CA GLU A 30 -17.98 15.82 -28.57
C GLU A 30 -17.04 16.70 -27.74
N ARG A 31 -17.55 17.81 -27.18
CA ARG A 31 -16.76 18.68 -26.28
C ARG A 31 -16.32 17.96 -25.00
N ALA A 32 -17.14 17.08 -24.45
CA ALA A 32 -16.79 16.31 -23.26
C ALA A 32 -15.70 15.27 -23.56
N GLU A 33 -15.72 14.65 -24.73
CA GLU A 33 -14.67 13.74 -25.21
C GLU A 33 -13.36 14.47 -25.48
N GLU A 34 -13.40 15.62 -26.16
CA GLU A 34 -12.21 16.44 -26.43
C GLU A 34 -11.56 16.88 -25.11
N ARG A 35 -12.36 17.35 -24.15
CA ARG A 35 -11.87 17.76 -22.84
C ARG A 35 -11.31 16.59 -22.02
N LEU A 36 -11.89 15.39 -22.16
CA LEU A 36 -11.36 14.17 -21.56
C LEU A 36 -10.02 13.77 -22.17
N LYS A 37 -9.88 13.86 -23.50
CA LYS A 37 -8.62 13.58 -24.19
C LYS A 37 -7.54 14.58 -23.80
N GLU A 38 -7.86 15.86 -23.72
CA GLU A 38 -6.94 16.91 -23.26
C GLU A 38 -6.47 16.65 -21.81
N MET A 39 -7.40 16.31 -20.90
CA MET A 39 -7.06 15.97 -19.51
C MET A 39 -6.23 14.69 -19.42
N ASN A 40 -6.57 13.66 -20.20
CA ASN A 40 -5.85 12.39 -20.21
C ASN A 40 -4.51 12.47 -20.96
N ALA A 41 -4.32 13.47 -21.83
CA ALA A 41 -3.03 13.74 -22.48
C ALA A 41 -2.10 14.59 -21.60
N LEU A 42 -2.64 15.26 -20.57
CA LEU A 42 -1.87 15.92 -19.51
C LEU A 42 -1.50 14.95 -18.37
N ASP A 43 -2.22 13.84 -18.25
CA ASP A 43 -1.73 12.61 -17.63
C ASP A 43 -0.75 11.96 -18.64
N GLU A 44 0.45 12.52 -18.77
CA GLU A 44 1.63 11.65 -18.89
C GLU A 44 1.44 10.56 -17.84
N PRO A 45 1.68 9.27 -18.13
CA PRO A 45 1.51 8.19 -17.16
C PRO A 45 2.41 8.49 -15.97
N SER A 46 1.87 9.22 -15.01
CA SER A 46 2.50 9.53 -13.76
C SER A 46 2.42 8.21 -13.04
N ASP A 47 3.53 7.48 -13.10
CA ASP A 47 3.87 6.26 -12.36
C ASP A 47 3.67 6.39 -10.83
N SER A 48 2.91 7.36 -10.35
CA SER A 48 2.36 7.46 -9.00
C SER A 48 1.48 6.27 -8.59
N HIS A 49 1.05 5.43 -9.54
CA HIS A 49 0.44 4.11 -9.29
C HIS A 49 1.25 2.96 -9.91
N ALA A 50 2.51 3.19 -10.29
CA ALA A 50 3.42 2.11 -10.61
C ALA A 50 3.51 1.22 -9.37
N SER A 51 2.83 0.08 -9.46
CA SER A 51 2.90 -0.91 -8.41
C SER A 51 4.34 -1.38 -8.41
N ASP A 52 5.06 -1.06 -7.35
CA ASP A 52 6.46 -1.47 -7.18
C ASP A 52 6.60 -2.92 -7.64
N PRO A 53 7.40 -3.21 -8.70
CA PRO A 53 7.44 -4.53 -9.30
C PRO A 53 7.82 -5.60 -8.26
N THR A 54 8.57 -5.23 -7.23
CA THR A 54 8.91 -6.11 -6.11
C THR A 54 7.69 -6.45 -5.26
N ARG A 55 6.80 -5.48 -4.99
CA ARG A 55 5.54 -5.68 -4.25
C ARG A 55 4.55 -6.51 -5.06
N VAL A 56 4.47 -6.28 -6.37
CA VAL A 56 3.62 -7.07 -7.27
C VAL A 56 4.11 -8.51 -7.32
N ALA A 57 5.40 -8.73 -7.53
CA ALA A 57 5.99 -10.06 -7.56
C ALA A 57 5.80 -10.80 -6.22
N ALA A 58 5.95 -10.11 -5.09
CA ALA A 58 5.69 -10.69 -3.76
C ALA A 58 4.22 -11.12 -3.58
N GLY A 59 3.27 -10.31 -4.07
CA GLY A 59 1.85 -10.64 -4.04
C GLY A 59 1.51 -11.86 -4.91
N LEU A 60 2.03 -11.90 -6.13
CA LEU A 60 1.85 -13.03 -7.05
C LEU A 60 2.44 -14.32 -6.46
N LYS A 61 3.65 -14.26 -5.90
CA LYS A 61 4.29 -15.41 -5.23
C LYS A 61 3.48 -15.90 -4.03
N SER A 62 2.86 -14.98 -3.29
CA SER A 62 1.97 -15.33 -2.19
C SER A 62 0.69 -16.03 -2.67
N ALA A 63 0.14 -15.62 -3.82
CA ALA A 63 -1.01 -16.29 -4.43
C ALA A 63 -0.69 -17.73 -4.86
N LEU A 64 0.52 -17.99 -5.33
CA LEU A 64 0.97 -19.36 -5.69
C LEU A 64 1.05 -20.29 -4.48
N ALA A 65 1.46 -19.78 -3.33
CA ALA A 65 1.61 -20.56 -2.09
C ALA A 65 0.25 -20.91 -1.43
N ARG A 66 -0.83 -20.27 -1.88
CA ARG A 66 -2.15 -20.42 -1.28
C ARG A 66 -2.91 -21.62 -1.84
N PRO A 67 -3.47 -22.50 -0.99
CA PRO A 67 -4.23 -23.67 -1.44
C PRO A 67 -5.63 -23.31 -1.98
N ASP A 68 -6.15 -22.13 -1.63
CA ASP A 68 -7.48 -21.64 -2.03
C ASP A 68 -7.50 -20.89 -3.37
N VAL A 69 -6.36 -20.80 -4.04
CA VAL A 69 -6.23 -20.15 -5.37
C VAL A 69 -6.38 -21.21 -6.46
N SER A 70 -7.18 -20.91 -7.48
CA SER A 70 -7.40 -21.81 -8.62
C SER A 70 -6.15 -22.00 -9.46
N ASP A 71 -6.06 -23.14 -10.14
CA ASP A 71 -4.90 -23.47 -10.99
C ASP A 71 -4.72 -22.46 -12.13
N GLU A 72 -5.81 -22.01 -12.76
CA GLU A 72 -5.77 -20.95 -13.78
C GLU A 72 -5.24 -19.61 -13.22
N ALA A 73 -5.56 -19.27 -11.97
CA ALA A 73 -5.06 -18.06 -11.33
C ALA A 73 -3.58 -18.18 -10.95
N LYS A 74 -3.13 -19.39 -10.61
CA LYS A 74 -1.71 -19.67 -10.37
C LYS A 74 -0.90 -19.59 -11.65
N GLU A 75 -1.38 -20.20 -12.74
CA GLU A 75 -0.72 -20.14 -14.04
C GLU A 75 -0.54 -18.69 -14.51
N ARG A 76 -1.57 -17.85 -14.41
CA ARG A 76 -1.46 -16.42 -14.73
C ARG A 76 -0.48 -15.68 -13.83
N ALA A 77 -0.44 -16.00 -12.54
CA ALA A 77 0.50 -15.39 -11.61
C ALA A 77 1.96 -15.79 -11.93
N GLU A 78 2.19 -17.03 -12.35
CA GLU A 78 3.50 -17.51 -12.82
C GLU A 78 3.93 -16.83 -14.13
N GLU A 79 3.04 -16.74 -15.12
CA GLU A 79 3.32 -16.06 -16.39
C GLU A 79 3.71 -14.60 -16.14
N ARG A 80 2.96 -13.91 -15.28
CA ARG A 80 3.23 -12.51 -14.95
C ARG A 80 4.53 -12.31 -14.17
N LEU A 81 4.90 -13.24 -13.30
CA LEU A 81 6.20 -13.25 -12.63
C LEU A 81 7.35 -13.46 -13.62
N LYS A 82 7.16 -14.34 -14.62
CA LYS A 82 8.16 -14.60 -15.66
C LYS A 82 8.34 -13.40 -16.58
N GLU A 83 7.24 -12.76 -16.99
CA GLU A 83 7.26 -11.51 -17.76
C GLU A 83 8.03 -10.41 -17.02
N MET A 84 7.74 -10.21 -15.74
CA MET A 84 8.45 -9.23 -14.90
C MET A 84 9.94 -9.57 -14.71
N ALA A 85 10.30 -10.85 -14.67
CA ALA A 85 11.69 -11.29 -14.55
C ALA A 85 12.48 -11.15 -15.86
N LEU A 86 11.80 -11.00 -17.01
CA LEU A 86 12.43 -10.88 -18.33
C LEU A 86 12.84 -9.42 -18.67
N ASP A 87 12.39 -8.44 -17.88
CA ASP A 87 12.59 -7.01 -18.14
C ASP A 87 13.77 -6.39 -17.35
N GLU A 88 14.57 -7.19 -16.63
CA GLU A 88 15.75 -6.69 -15.90
C GLU A 88 17.01 -6.68 -16.78
N PRO A 89 17.62 -5.51 -17.08
CA PRO A 89 19.02 -5.45 -17.49
C PRO A 89 19.91 -5.90 -16.32
N SER A 90 20.82 -6.82 -16.63
CA SER A 90 21.90 -7.27 -15.77
C SER A 90 22.68 -6.09 -15.17
N ASP A 91 22.51 -5.82 -13.87
CA ASP A 91 23.55 -5.41 -12.90
C ASP A 91 22.91 -4.77 -11.65
N THR A 92 22.45 -5.58 -10.70
CA THR A 92 22.63 -5.23 -9.28
C THR A 92 22.89 -6.49 -8.44
N PRO A 93 24.00 -6.53 -7.68
CA PRO A 93 24.34 -7.68 -6.86
C PRO A 93 23.54 -7.67 -5.55
N GLY A 94 22.77 -8.73 -5.33
CA GLY A 94 22.51 -9.33 -4.02
C GLY A 94 21.88 -8.47 -2.93
N HIS A 95 20.57 -8.57 -2.75
CA HIS A 95 19.93 -8.50 -1.44
C HIS A 95 19.16 -9.80 -1.17
N ALA A 96 19.91 -10.80 -0.74
CA ALA A 96 19.34 -11.89 0.05
C ALA A 96 18.79 -11.30 1.37
N SER A 97 17.61 -11.77 1.77
CA SER A 97 17.03 -11.70 3.12
C SER A 97 16.92 -10.32 3.78
N GLY A 98 15.70 -9.82 3.91
CA GLY A 98 15.42 -8.67 4.77
C GLY A 98 13.93 -8.43 4.98
N GLU A 99 13.42 -8.91 6.10
CA GLU A 99 12.19 -8.43 6.74
C GLU A 99 12.10 -6.90 6.68
N SER A 100 11.13 -6.35 5.96
CA SER A 100 10.80 -4.93 6.03
C SER A 100 9.85 -4.69 7.22
N LYS A 101 10.42 -4.72 8.42
CA LYS A 101 9.93 -3.89 9.51
C LYS A 101 10.38 -2.46 9.21
N ALA A 102 9.42 -1.61 8.88
CA ALA A 102 9.60 -0.21 8.58
C ALA A 102 10.51 0.49 9.60
N LYS A 103 11.51 1.23 9.10
CA LYS A 103 12.40 2.11 9.86
C LYS A 103 12.50 3.43 9.07
N THR A 104 11.83 4.47 9.56
CA THR A 104 12.35 5.53 10.45
C THR A 104 13.05 6.64 9.70
N ALA A 105 12.40 7.80 9.70
CA ALA A 105 13.09 9.06 9.70
C ALA A 105 13.71 9.33 11.08
N THR A 106 14.81 10.06 11.02
CA THR A 106 15.38 10.94 12.06
C THR A 106 16.57 10.37 12.83
N SER A 107 17.73 10.88 12.42
CA SER A 107 19.02 10.97 13.09
C SER A 107 18.94 11.11 14.61
N ALA A 108 19.75 10.31 15.31
CA ALA A 108 21.00 10.79 15.90
C ALA A 108 21.40 9.88 17.07
N ASN A 109 22.69 9.57 17.06
CA ASN A 109 23.51 9.18 18.19
C ASN A 109 23.51 7.72 18.69
N GLU A 110 24.62 7.08 18.33
CA GLU A 110 25.52 6.28 19.18
C GLU A 110 24.94 5.07 19.94
N GLY A 111 25.53 3.92 19.63
CA GLY A 111 25.23 2.64 20.25
C GLY A 111 25.57 2.63 21.74
N MET A 112 24.70 1.97 22.50
CA MET A 112 25.03 1.22 23.72
C MET A 112 23.76 0.51 24.19
N GLU A 113 23.71 -0.82 24.17
CA GLU A 113 22.77 -1.65 24.94
C GLU A 113 21.27 -1.51 24.60
N ALA A 114 20.79 -2.40 23.71
CA ALA A 114 19.41 -2.46 23.22
C ALA A 114 18.46 -3.31 24.08
N ASP A 115 18.97 -4.11 25.02
CA ASP A 115 18.15 -5.15 25.67
C ASP A 115 17.15 -4.57 26.72
N GLY A 116 17.54 -3.52 27.46
CA GLY A 116 16.69 -2.94 28.50
C GLY A 116 15.64 -1.93 28.00
N ARG A 117 15.96 -1.16 26.95
CA ARG A 117 15.09 -0.06 26.47
C ARG A 117 13.85 -0.56 25.75
N ASP A 118 13.96 -1.70 25.07
CA ASP A 118 12.82 -2.32 24.41
C ASP A 118 11.87 -2.95 25.44
N SER A 119 12.40 -3.58 26.50
CA SER A 119 11.58 -4.10 27.60
C SER A 119 10.77 -2.99 28.30
N VAL A 120 11.38 -1.85 28.62
CA VAL A 120 10.67 -0.71 29.24
C VAL A 120 9.55 -0.16 28.34
N ARG A 121 9.78 -0.07 27.03
CA ARG A 121 8.76 0.39 26.06
C ARG A 121 7.62 -0.60 25.93
N VAL A 122 7.93 -1.89 25.92
CA VAL A 122 6.93 -2.97 25.86
C VAL A 122 6.05 -2.95 27.12
N GLN A 123 6.66 -2.87 28.31
CA GLN A 123 5.94 -2.74 29.57
C GLN A 123 5.05 -1.48 29.62
N ALA A 124 5.54 -0.34 29.11
CA ALA A 124 4.75 0.88 29.01
C ALA A 124 3.53 0.71 28.10
N GLY A 125 3.68 -0.02 26.98
CA GLY A 125 2.58 -0.36 26.08
C GLY A 125 1.50 -1.20 26.74
N TYR A 126 1.89 -2.26 27.47
CA TYR A 126 0.94 -3.09 28.21
C TYR A 126 0.23 -2.31 29.33
N LYS A 127 0.93 -1.43 30.06
CA LYS A 127 0.29 -0.54 31.04
C LYS A 127 -0.72 0.42 30.41
N ALA A 128 -0.43 0.94 29.22
CA ALA A 128 -1.36 1.78 28.48
C ALA A 128 -2.60 1.00 28.03
N ALA A 129 -2.43 -0.26 27.61
CA ALA A 129 -3.54 -1.14 27.23
C ALA A 129 -4.53 -1.38 28.39
N LEU A 130 -4.03 -1.52 29.63
CA LEU A 130 -4.87 -1.69 30.82
C LEU A 130 -5.80 -0.50 31.10
N SER A 131 -5.36 0.71 30.75
CA SER A 131 -6.11 1.96 31.00
C SER A 131 -6.99 2.36 29.82
N ASN A 132 -6.85 1.70 28.66
CA ASN A 132 -7.58 2.07 27.45
C ASN A 132 -8.99 1.44 27.44
N PRO A 133 -10.07 2.24 27.40
CA PRO A 133 -11.44 1.73 27.40
C PRO A 133 -11.83 0.98 26.10
N ARG A 134 -11.02 1.11 25.04
CA ARG A 134 -11.23 0.39 23.76
C ARG A 134 -10.61 -1.01 23.74
N VAL A 135 -9.85 -1.38 24.76
CA VAL A 135 -9.21 -2.70 24.85
C VAL A 135 -10.17 -3.66 25.57
N SER A 136 -10.30 -4.89 25.05
CA SER A 136 -11.15 -5.92 25.63
C SER A 136 -10.62 -6.40 26.99
N GLU A 137 -11.50 -6.93 27.84
CA GLU A 137 -11.11 -7.45 29.16
C GLU A 137 -10.12 -8.62 29.05
N GLU A 138 -10.29 -9.51 28.07
CA GLU A 138 -9.36 -10.61 27.79
C GLU A 138 -7.94 -10.09 27.43
N ALA A 139 -7.85 -9.06 26.60
CA ALA A 139 -6.57 -8.44 26.23
C ALA A 139 -5.92 -7.72 27.43
N LYS A 140 -6.72 -7.12 28.32
CA LYS A 140 -6.21 -6.53 29.57
C LYS A 140 -5.69 -7.61 30.52
N GLN A 141 -6.34 -8.76 30.62
CA GLN A 141 -5.87 -9.85 31.47
C GLN A 141 -4.50 -10.37 31.01
N ASN A 142 -4.34 -10.66 29.71
CA ASN A 142 -3.05 -11.02 29.12
C ASN A 142 -1.96 -9.95 29.37
N ALA A 143 -2.33 -8.67 29.27
CA ALA A 143 -1.42 -7.56 29.55
C ALA A 143 -0.97 -7.52 31.02
N ARG A 144 -1.81 -7.95 31.99
CA ARG A 144 -1.41 -8.05 33.41
C ARG A 144 -0.45 -9.21 33.63
N GLU A 145 -0.77 -10.39 33.10
CA GLU A 145 0.07 -11.58 33.23
C GLU A 145 1.50 -11.32 32.70
N TYR A 146 1.62 -10.70 31.53
CA TYR A 146 2.92 -10.32 30.97
C TYR A 146 3.67 -9.30 31.83
N LEU A 147 2.98 -8.35 32.45
CA LEU A 147 3.60 -7.39 33.34
C LEU A 147 4.08 -8.06 34.64
N GLU A 148 3.34 -9.00 35.20
CA GLU A 148 3.75 -9.76 36.40
C GLU A 148 4.97 -10.63 36.11
N GLU A 149 5.00 -11.33 34.96
CA GLU A 149 6.13 -12.15 34.55
C GLU A 149 7.40 -11.33 34.30
N THR A 150 7.28 -10.15 33.67
CA THR A 150 8.45 -9.31 33.32
C THR A 150 8.91 -8.35 34.42
N THR A 151 8.13 -8.18 35.49
CA THR A 151 8.51 -7.33 36.63
C THR A 151 9.00 -8.13 37.85
N THR A 152 8.91 -9.46 37.80
CA THR A 152 9.45 -10.39 38.80
C THR A 152 10.92 -10.70 38.51
#